data_AF-A0A7C5JYY1-F1
#
_entry.id   AF-A0A7C5JYY1-F1
#
_cell.length_a   1.000
_cell.length_b   1.000
_cell.length_c   1.000
_cell.angle_alpha   90.00
_cell.angle_beta   90.00
_cell.angle_gamma   90.00
#
_symmetry.space_group_name_H-M   'P 1'
#
loop_
_entity.id
_entity.type
_entity.pdbx_description
1 polymer ?
#
loop_
_entity_poly.entity_id
_entity_poly.type
_entity_poly.pdbx_seq_one_letter_code
_entity_poly.pdbx_strand_id
1 'polypeptide(L)'
;MKKRASESFSSRVYKVLIRVPEGRVTTYKEVAKAINTKAYRAVGSVIAKNPYAPEVPCHRVVRSDGSVGNYTCNGKKNPKKKIRILMSEGITIKNNKIKNFEKFLFRL
;
A
#
# COMPACT_ATOMS: atom_id res chain seq x y z
N MET A 1 4.14 -14.51 33.48
CA MET A 1 4.59 -13.43 32.55
C MET A 1 4.14 -13.79 31.13
N LYS A 2 3.21 -13.05 30.51
CA LYS A 2 2.83 -13.28 29.10
C LYS A 2 4.02 -12.88 28.22
N LYS A 3 4.70 -13.84 27.59
CA LYS A 3 5.66 -13.59 26.50
C LYS A 3 4.93 -12.70 25.48
N ARG A 4 5.33 -11.43 25.32
CA ARG A 4 4.93 -10.64 24.16
C ARG A 4 5.49 -11.38 22.94
N ALA A 5 4.63 -12.09 22.23
CA ALA A 5 5.01 -12.69 20.95
C ALA A 5 5.56 -11.56 20.07
N SER A 6 6.79 -11.69 19.62
CA SER A 6 7.38 -10.75 18.67
C SER A 6 6.42 -10.62 17.49
N GLU A 7 5.99 -9.39 17.21
CA GLU A 7 5.02 -9.12 16.15
C GLU A 7 5.52 -9.65 14.79
N SER A 8 4.63 -10.33 14.06
CA SER A 8 5.00 -10.90 12.75
C SER A 8 5.32 -9.80 11.72
N PHE A 9 6.15 -10.15 10.73
CA PHE A 9 6.47 -9.24 9.63
C PHE A 9 5.22 -8.70 8.93
N SER A 10 4.26 -9.58 8.65
CA SER A 10 3.00 -9.19 7.99
C SER A 10 2.14 -8.28 8.87
N SER A 11 2.08 -8.52 10.18
CA SER A 11 1.33 -7.68 11.11
C SER A 11 1.88 -6.26 11.17
N ARG A 12 3.21 -6.11 11.22
CA ARG A 12 3.87 -4.79 11.12
C ARG A 12 3.51 -4.05 9.84
N VAL A 13 3.51 -4.75 8.70
CA VAL A 13 3.11 -4.16 7.41
C VAL A 13 1.66 -3.68 7.48
N TYR A 14 0.73 -4.51 7.93
CA TYR A 14 -0.70 -4.14 7.97
C TYR A 14 -0.99 -2.97 8.91
N LYS A 15 -0.36 -2.91 10.09
CA LYS A 15 -0.49 -1.77 11.01
C LYS A 15 -0.07 -0.45 10.38
N VAL A 16 1.01 -0.48 9.60
CA VAL A 16 1.51 0.69 8.88
C VAL A 16 0.52 1.11 7.77
N LEU A 17 -0.10 0.16 7.06
CA LEU A 17 -1.06 0.46 6.01
C LEU A 17 -2.34 1.13 6.52
N ILE A 18 -2.84 0.73 7.69
CA ILE A 18 -4.04 1.32 8.30
C ILE A 18 -3.85 2.82 8.59
N ARG A 19 -2.60 3.27 8.79
CA ARG A 19 -2.29 4.70 9.01
C ARG A 19 -2.43 5.57 7.77
N VAL A 20 -2.54 4.98 6.56
CA VAL A 20 -2.64 5.75 5.31
C VAL A 20 -4.09 6.22 5.13
N PRO A 21 -4.37 7.52 5.25
CA PRO A 21 -5.75 8.01 5.20
C PRO A 21 -6.31 7.95 3.78
N GLU A 22 -7.64 8.07 3.68
CA GLU A 22 -8.34 8.19 2.40
C GLU A 22 -7.87 9.41 1.62
N GLY A 23 -7.80 9.28 0.28
CA GLY A 23 -7.32 10.34 -0.61
C GLY A 23 -5.81 10.56 -0.54
N ARG A 24 -5.08 9.71 0.20
CA ARG A 24 -3.61 9.67 0.21
C ARG A 24 -3.10 8.33 -0.26
N VAL A 25 -1.86 8.33 -0.75
CA VAL A 25 -1.13 7.13 -1.14
C VAL A 25 0.22 7.08 -0.47
N THR A 26 0.72 5.88 -0.21
CA THR A 26 2.10 5.67 0.22
C THR A 26 2.84 4.82 -0.79
N THR A 27 4.13 4.55 -0.55
CA THR A 27 4.94 3.71 -1.45
C THR A 27 5.44 2.45 -0.76
N TYR A 28 5.76 1.42 -1.53
CA TYR A 28 6.44 0.23 -0.99
C TYR A 28 7.73 0.59 -0.22
N LYS A 29 8.42 1.65 -0.65
CA LYS A 29 9.62 2.17 0.02
C LYS A 29 9.29 2.76 1.39
N GLU A 30 8.25 3.60 1.47
CA GLU A 30 7.81 4.20 2.73
C GLU A 30 7.31 3.14 3.72
N VAL A 31 6.57 2.13 3.26
CA VAL A 31 6.12 1.02 4.11
C VAL A 31 7.31 0.23 4.64
N ALA A 32 8.28 -0.12 3.79
CA ALA A 32 9.49 -0.83 4.21
C ALA A 32 10.32 0.00 5.20
N LYS A 33 10.44 1.31 4.97
CA LYS A 33 11.11 2.24 5.88
C LYS A 33 10.42 2.29 7.25
N ALA A 34 9.09 2.37 7.28
CA ALA A 34 8.30 2.46 8.51
C ALA A 34 8.44 1.22 9.41
N ILE A 35 8.68 0.03 8.83
CA ILE A 35 8.93 -1.20 9.59
C ILE A 35 10.43 -1.52 9.73
N ASN A 36 11.30 -0.57 9.39
CA ASN A 36 12.76 -0.67 9.42
C ASN A 36 13.31 -1.90 8.68
N THR A 37 12.90 -2.08 7.42
CA THR A 37 13.39 -3.17 6.56
C THR A 37 13.82 -2.69 5.18
N LYS A 38 14.77 -3.41 4.58
CA LYS A 38 15.13 -3.28 3.15
C LYS A 38 14.45 -4.34 2.27
N ALA A 39 13.60 -5.19 2.86
CA ALA A 39 12.92 -6.28 2.16
C ALA A 39 11.71 -5.80 1.32
N TYR A 40 11.93 -4.89 0.37
CA TYR A 40 10.86 -4.26 -0.44
C TYR A 40 9.99 -5.28 -1.19
N ARG A 41 10.61 -6.35 -1.72
CA ARG A 41 9.88 -7.43 -2.41
C ARG A 41 8.95 -8.18 -1.46
N ALA A 42 9.41 -8.49 -0.26
CA ALA A 42 8.61 -9.16 0.76
C ALA A 42 7.42 -8.29 1.21
N VAL A 43 7.63 -6.99 1.39
CA VAL A 43 6.53 -6.03 1.65
C VAL A 43 5.49 -6.07 0.53
N GLY A 44 5.93 -6.04 -0.74
CA GLY A 44 5.04 -6.19 -1.89
C GLY A 44 4.25 -7.50 -1.89
N SER A 45 4.91 -8.62 -1.56
CA SER A 45 4.26 -9.94 -1.45
C SER A 45 3.22 -10.00 -0.34
N VAL A 46 3.48 -9.39 0.82
CA VAL A 46 2.52 -9.29 1.94
C VAL A 46 1.31 -8.45 1.53
N ILE A 47 1.53 -7.28 0.93
CA ILE A 47 0.45 -6.40 0.46
C ILE A 47 -0.41 -7.11 -0.60
N ALA A 48 0.20 -7.85 -1.51
CA ALA A 48 -0.50 -8.59 -2.57
C ALA A 48 -1.35 -9.76 -2.04
N LYS A 49 -1.00 -10.29 -0.86
CA LYS A 49 -1.69 -11.40 -0.19
C LYS A 49 -2.55 -10.92 0.99
N ASN A 50 -2.83 -9.62 1.08
CA ASN A 50 -3.60 -9.05 2.17
C ASN A 50 -5.00 -9.70 2.28
N PRO A 51 -5.29 -10.50 3.31
CA PRO A 51 -6.59 -11.15 3.48
C PRO A 51 -7.64 -10.19 4.08
N TYR A 52 -7.21 -9.04 4.58
CA TYR A 52 -8.05 -8.05 5.26
C TYR A 52 -8.46 -6.90 4.33
N ALA A 53 -8.39 -7.09 3.01
CA ALA A 53 -8.91 -6.09 2.08
C ALA A 53 -10.45 -6.09 2.14
N PRO A 54 -11.13 -4.92 2.17
CA PRO A 54 -10.60 -3.56 2.01
C PRO A 54 -10.20 -2.83 3.30
N GLU A 55 -10.45 -3.40 4.48
CA GLU A 55 -10.19 -2.75 5.79
C GLU A 55 -8.73 -2.32 5.95
N VAL A 56 -7.78 -3.17 5.55
CA VAL A 56 -6.38 -2.79 5.38
C VAL A 56 -6.19 -2.26 3.93
N PRO A 57 -5.93 -0.96 3.72
CA PRO A 57 -6.04 -0.32 2.41
C PRO A 57 -4.82 -0.58 1.53
N CYS A 58 -4.66 -1.81 1.05
CA CYS A 58 -3.54 -2.21 0.17
C CYS A 58 -3.55 -1.47 -1.19
N HIS A 59 -4.71 -0.98 -1.64
CA HIS A 59 -4.83 -0.17 -2.86
C HIS A 59 -4.18 1.21 -2.74
N ARG A 60 -3.88 1.71 -1.54
CA ARG A 60 -3.18 3.00 -1.34
C ARG A 60 -1.66 2.91 -1.48
N VAL A 61 -1.08 1.73 -1.67
CA VAL A 61 0.38 1.57 -1.84
C VAL A 61 0.76 1.55 -3.31
N VAL A 62 1.59 2.48 -3.76
CA VAL A 62 2.02 2.61 -5.17
C VAL A 62 3.55 2.53 -5.32
N ARG A 63 4.03 2.59 -6.55
CA ARG A 63 5.48 2.65 -6.82
C ARG A 63 6.01 4.06 -6.51
N SER A 64 7.30 4.15 -6.18
CA SER A 64 7.93 5.41 -5.78
C SER A 64 8.01 6.45 -6.91
N ASP A 65 7.82 6.03 -8.16
CA ASP A 65 7.71 6.88 -9.35
C ASP A 65 6.30 7.46 -9.56
N GLY A 66 5.35 7.17 -8.65
CA GLY A 66 3.96 7.59 -8.73
C GLY A 66 3.09 6.74 -9.67
N SER A 67 3.65 5.68 -10.27
CA SER A 67 2.85 4.72 -11.05
C SER A 67 2.07 3.79 -10.12
N VAL A 68 0.84 3.48 -10.51
CA VAL A 68 -0.08 2.65 -9.70
C VAL A 68 0.47 1.23 -9.50
N GLY A 69 1.30 0.75 -10.45
CA GLY A 69 1.89 -0.58 -10.41
C GLY A 69 0.88 -1.71 -10.62
N ASN A 70 1.38 -2.94 -10.52
CA ASN A 70 0.56 -4.15 -10.67
C ASN A 70 -0.16 -4.44 -9.34
N TYR A 71 -1.37 -3.93 -9.21
CA TYR A 71 -2.25 -4.30 -8.09
C TYR A 71 -2.69 -5.75 -8.23
N THR A 72 -2.51 -6.52 -7.17
CA THR A 72 -3.05 -7.88 -7.06
C THR A 72 -4.07 -7.89 -5.94
N CYS A 73 -5.26 -8.37 -6.24
CA CYS A 73 -6.34 -8.58 -5.28
C CYS A 73 -6.80 -10.03 -5.46
N ASN A 74 -6.83 -10.82 -4.38
CA ASN A 74 -7.25 -12.22 -4.42
C ASN A 74 -6.49 -13.05 -5.47
N GLY A 75 -5.17 -12.86 -5.57
CA GLY A 75 -4.31 -13.58 -6.52
C GLY A 75 -4.42 -13.15 -7.99
N LYS A 76 -5.34 -12.23 -8.34
CA LYS A 76 -5.50 -11.73 -9.71
C LYS A 76 -4.99 -10.30 -9.84
N LYS A 77 -4.19 -10.05 -10.88
CA LYS A 77 -3.77 -8.69 -11.25
C LYS A 77 -5.00 -7.90 -11.69
N ASN A 78 -5.30 -6.80 -11.00
CA ASN A 78 -6.42 -5.93 -11.34
C ASN A 78 -6.06 -4.45 -11.16
N PRO A 79 -5.13 -3.92 -11.97
CA PRO A 79 -4.73 -2.50 -11.89
C PRO A 79 -5.91 -1.55 -12.11
N LYS A 80 -6.89 -1.93 -12.95
CA LYS A 80 -8.09 -1.13 -13.22
C LYS A 80 -8.95 -0.93 -11.96
N LYS A 81 -9.16 -1.97 -11.15
CA LYS A 81 -9.91 -1.86 -9.88
C LYS A 81 -9.23 -0.89 -8.91
N LYS A 82 -7.91 -0.99 -8.76
CA LYS A 82 -7.15 -0.05 -7.91
C LYS A 82 -7.31 1.39 -8.37
N ILE A 83 -7.20 1.63 -9.68
CA ILE A 83 -7.37 2.98 -10.25
C ILE A 83 -8.76 3.52 -9.93
N ARG A 84 -9.82 2.71 -10.11
CA ARG A 84 -11.20 3.13 -9.79
C ARG A 84 -11.35 3.53 -8.32
N ILE A 85 -10.82 2.73 -7.40
CA ILE A 85 -10.90 3.03 -5.95
C ILE A 85 -10.10 4.30 -5.63
N LEU A 86 -8.88 4.45 -6.15
CA LEU A 86 -8.08 5.65 -5.91
C LEU A 86 -8.76 6.91 -6.49
N MET A 87 -9.37 6.80 -7.67
CA MET A 87 -10.14 7.90 -8.27
C MET A 87 -11.38 8.25 -7.43
N SER A 88 -12.09 7.26 -6.87
CA SER A 88 -13.23 7.55 -5.97
C SER A 88 -12.80 8.21 -4.66
N GLU A 89 -11.57 7.95 -4.21
CA GLU A 89 -10.95 8.67 -3.07
C GLU A 89 -10.42 10.07 -3.46
N GLY A 90 -10.68 10.55 -4.68
CA GLY A 90 -10.29 11.89 -5.14
C GLY A 90 -8.88 11.99 -5.73
N ILE A 91 -8.20 10.87 -6.00
CA ILE A 91 -6.85 10.87 -6.57
C ILE A 91 -6.92 10.88 -8.10
N THR A 92 -6.36 11.92 -8.70
CA THR A 92 -6.30 12.04 -10.17
C THR A 92 -5.23 11.13 -10.76
N ILE A 93 -5.63 10.21 -11.65
CA ILE A 93 -4.72 9.27 -12.33
C ILE A 93 -4.86 9.42 -13.85
N LYS A 94 -3.74 9.53 -14.57
CA LYS A 94 -3.69 9.52 -16.05
C LYS A 94 -2.59 8.58 -16.50
N ASN A 95 -2.84 7.72 -17.49
CA ASN A 95 -1.89 6.76 -18.03
C ASN A 95 -1.23 5.88 -16.93
N ASN A 96 -2.04 5.35 -15.99
CA ASN A 96 -1.60 4.56 -14.83
C ASN A 96 -0.63 5.27 -13.86
N LYS A 97 -0.55 6.61 -13.94
CA LYS A 97 0.30 7.44 -13.09
C LYS A 97 -0.52 8.49 -12.35
N ILE A 98 -0.24 8.66 -11.07
CA ILE A 98 -0.89 9.69 -10.25
C ILE A 98 -0.40 11.06 -10.70
N LYS A 99 -1.33 11.98 -10.97
CA LYS A 99 -1.03 13.38 -11.25
C LYS A 99 -0.76 14.10 -9.93
N ASN A 100 0.19 15.02 -9.93
CA ASN A 100 0.63 15.73 -8.72
C ASN A 100 0.95 14.75 -7.57
N PHE A 101 1.67 13.67 -7.87
CA PHE A 101 1.92 12.56 -6.94
C PHE A 101 2.35 13.01 -5.55
N GLU A 102 3.23 14.02 -5.45
CA GLU A 102 3.72 14.55 -4.19
C GLU A 102 2.60 15.14 -3.30
N LYS A 103 1.56 15.72 -3.90
CA LYS A 103 0.38 16.22 -3.17
C LYS A 103 -0.33 15.09 -2.41
N PHE A 104 -0.42 13.92 -3.02
CA PHE A 104 -1.13 12.77 -2.48
C PHE A 104 -0.25 11.84 -1.65
N LEU A 105 1.07 12.02 -1.68
CA LEU A 105 2.02 11.17 -0.97
C LEU A 105 1.90 11.34 0.55
N PHE A 106 1.76 10.21 1.24
CA PHE A 106 1.80 10.06 2.68
C PHE A 106 3.09 9.34 3.08
N ARG A 107 3.92 10.04 3.86
CA ARG A 107 5.18 9.52 4.42
C ARG A 107 4.88 8.96 5.81
N LEU A 108 5.34 7.73 6.05
CA LEU A 108 4.95 6.90 7.21
C LEU A 108 5.87 7.07 8.42
#